data_AF-A0A848NVI1-F1
#
_entry.id   AF-A0A848NVI1-F1
#
_cell.length_a   1.000
_cell.length_b   1.000
_cell.length_c   1.000
_cell.angle_alpha   90.00
_cell.angle_beta   90.00
_cell.angle_gamma   90.00
#
_symmetry.space_group_name_H-M   'P 1'
#
loop_
_entity.id
_entity.type
_entity.pdbx_description
1 polymer ?
#
loop_
_entity_poly.entity_id
_entity_poly.type
_entity_poly.pdbx_seq_one_letter_code
_entity_poly.pdbx_strand_id
1 'polypeptide(L)'
;MNETAREIMLYDAQKKTAGVAYLWWFLLGFLGAHRFYLKRPGSGIAQAVANIGGTWLAFRDMGNTAGWVLAVIGGLWVLVDVFLIPGMVRAYNTVLAERLTATP
;
A
#
# COMPACT_ATOMS: atom_id res chain seq x y z
N MET A 1 22.08 20.14 -20.00
CA MET A 1 21.14 19.02 -19.96
C MET A 1 19.81 19.55 -20.46
N ASN A 2 19.25 18.99 -21.54
CA ASN A 2 17.92 19.38 -22.01
C ASN A 2 16.87 18.98 -20.96
N GLU A 3 15.84 19.82 -20.82
CA GLU A 3 14.80 19.69 -19.80
C GLU A 3 14.09 18.33 -19.86
N THR A 4 13.79 17.86 -21.06
CA THR A 4 13.22 16.54 -21.32
C THR A 4 14.08 15.39 -20.77
N ALA A 5 15.41 15.46 -20.90
CA ALA A 5 16.27 14.41 -20.33
C ALA A 5 16.24 14.44 -18.80
N ARG A 6 16.16 15.64 -18.20
CA ARG A 6 16.00 15.77 -16.76
C ARG A 6 14.70 15.15 -16.28
N GLU A 7 13.58 15.42 -16.95
CA GLU A 7 12.27 14.86 -16.62
C GLU A 7 12.26 13.33 -16.70
N ILE A 8 12.82 12.76 -17.77
CA ILE A 8 12.93 11.30 -17.94
C ILE A 8 13.76 10.68 -16.81
N MET A 9 14.92 11.29 -16.48
CA MET A 9 15.77 10.82 -15.40
C MET A 9 15.08 10.91 -14.02
N LEU A 10 14.35 11.99 -13.75
CA LEU A 10 13.60 12.16 -12.49
C LEU A 10 12.45 11.17 -12.38
N TYR A 11 11.73 10.93 -13.48
CA TYR A 11 10.66 9.93 -13.53
C TYR A 11 11.23 8.53 -13.26
N ASP A 12 12.30 8.16 -13.95
CA ASP A 12 12.92 6.84 -13.82
C ASP A 12 13.45 6.58 -12.39
N ALA A 13 14.01 7.61 -11.76
CA ALA A 13 14.49 7.54 -10.37
C ALA A 13 13.36 7.46 -9.33
N GLN A 14 12.20 8.05 -9.59
CA GLN A 14 11.10 8.16 -8.61
C GLN A 14 9.98 7.13 -8.80
N LYS A 15 9.91 6.46 -9.97
CA LYS A 15 8.85 5.49 -10.28
C LYS A 15 8.82 4.36 -9.26
N LYS A 16 7.61 3.85 -8.98
CA LYS A 16 7.39 2.69 -8.11
C LYS A 16 7.14 1.46 -8.96
N THR A 17 7.63 0.32 -8.51
CA THR A 17 7.46 -0.96 -9.20
C THR A 17 6.48 -1.86 -8.46
N ALA A 18 5.67 -2.59 -9.23
CA ALA A 18 4.72 -3.55 -8.67
C ALA A 18 5.44 -4.69 -7.93
N GLY A 19 6.60 -5.14 -8.42
CA GLY A 19 7.39 -6.17 -7.76
C GLY A 19 7.80 -5.81 -6.33
N VAL A 20 8.26 -4.57 -6.09
CA VAL A 20 8.61 -4.12 -4.73
C VAL A 20 7.36 -3.98 -3.86
N ALA A 21 6.24 -3.51 -4.42
CA ALA A 21 4.98 -3.48 -3.70
C ALA A 21 4.50 -4.90 -3.28
N TYR A 22 4.65 -5.89 -4.16
CA TYR A 22 4.36 -7.30 -3.85
C TYR A 22 5.32 -7.89 -2.82
N LEU A 23 6.61 -7.53 -2.86
CA LEU A 23 7.57 -7.94 -1.84
C LEU A 23 7.15 -7.43 -0.45
N TRP A 24 6.77 -6.16 -0.35
CA TRP A 24 6.24 -5.59 0.89
C TRP A 24 4.91 -6.22 1.32
N TRP A 25 4.06 -6.57 0.37
CA TRP A 25 2.81 -7.27 0.63
C TRP A 25 3.06 -8.69 1.18
N PHE A 26 4.03 -9.42 0.64
CA PHE A 26 4.35 -10.77 1.11
C PHE A 26 4.98 -10.76 2.51
N LEU A 27 5.94 -9.86 2.75
CA LEU A 27 6.65 -9.81 4.03
C LEU A 27 5.84 -9.14 5.15
N LEU A 28 5.14 -8.05 4.83
CA LEU A 28 4.50 -7.17 5.81
C LEU A 28 3.07 -6.77 5.39
N GLY A 29 2.40 -7.57 4.56
CA GLY A 29 1.04 -7.29 4.08
C GLY A 29 0.02 -7.23 5.21
N PHE A 30 0.19 -8.04 6.26
CA PHE A 30 -0.63 -7.99 7.46
C PHE A 30 -0.57 -6.62 8.16
N LEU A 31 0.59 -5.95 8.12
CA LEU A 31 0.79 -4.61 8.66
C LEU A 31 0.46 -3.50 7.65
N GLY A 32 0.14 -3.83 6.40
CA GLY A 32 -0.16 -2.85 5.34
C GLY A 32 1.05 -2.13 4.76
N ALA A 33 2.27 -2.67 4.89
CA ALA A 33 3.52 -2.02 4.46
C ALA A 33 3.54 -1.62 2.97
N HIS A 34 2.94 -2.42 2.09
CA HIS A 34 2.82 -2.15 0.65
C HIS A 34 2.11 -0.83 0.37
N ARG A 35 1.14 -0.43 1.21
CA ARG A 35 0.43 0.85 1.08
C ARG A 35 1.31 2.04 1.49
N PHE A 36 2.22 1.86 2.45
CA PHE A 36 3.20 2.88 2.82
C PHE A 36 4.24 3.10 1.72
N TYR A 37 4.70 2.03 1.05
CA TYR A 37 5.58 2.14 -0.12
C TYR A 37 4.95 2.96 -1.24
N LEU A 38 3.64 2.79 -1.47
CA LEU A 38 2.85 3.49 -2.47
C LEU A 38 2.36 4.89 -2.01
N LYS A 39 2.90 5.41 -0.90
CA LYS A 39 2.58 6.74 -0.33
C LYS A 39 1.08 6.91 -0.02
N ARG A 40 0.41 5.85 0.43
CA ARG A 40 -1.00 5.85 0.87
C ARG A 40 -1.14 5.55 2.38
N PRO A 41 -0.60 6.41 3.26
CA PRO A 41 -0.48 6.12 4.70
C PRO A 41 -1.83 5.94 5.39
N GLY A 42 -2.86 6.74 5.07
CA GLY A 42 -4.16 6.63 5.74
C GLY A 42 -4.79 5.24 5.60
N SER A 43 -4.76 4.71 4.37
CA SER A 43 -5.29 3.37 4.06
C SER A 43 -4.41 2.23 4.58
N GLY A 44 -3.11 2.47 4.79
CA GLY A 44 -2.18 1.51 5.39
C GLY A 44 -2.32 1.45 6.91
N ILE A 45 -2.47 2.60 7.58
CA ILE A 45 -2.74 2.69 9.03
C ILE A 45 -4.08 2.05 9.34
N ALA A 46 -5.13 2.31 8.56
CA ALA A 46 -6.42 1.67 8.75
C ALA A 46 -6.33 0.14 8.68
N GLN A 47 -5.55 -0.39 7.73
CA GLN A 47 -5.31 -1.84 7.61
C GLN A 47 -4.52 -2.39 8.80
N ALA A 48 -3.46 -1.69 9.23
CA ALA A 48 -2.67 -2.09 10.39
C ALA A 48 -3.52 -2.12 11.67
N VAL A 49 -4.33 -1.09 11.91
CA VAL A 49 -5.22 -1.02 13.08
C VAL A 49 -6.29 -2.11 13.03
N ALA A 50 -6.89 -2.37 11.87
CA ALA A 50 -7.89 -3.43 11.73
C ALA A 50 -7.29 -4.82 11.98
N ASN A 51 -6.13 -5.12 11.38
CA ASN A 51 -5.46 -6.41 11.52
C ASN A 51 -4.89 -6.63 12.92
N ILE A 52 -4.11 -5.68 13.44
CA ILE A 52 -3.50 -5.77 14.77
C ILE A 52 -4.56 -5.67 15.85
N GLY A 53 -5.47 -4.69 15.76
CA GLY A 53 -6.53 -4.49 16.75
C GLY A 53 -7.53 -5.65 16.76
N GLY A 54 -7.95 -6.13 15.59
CA GLY A 54 -8.85 -7.28 15.46
C GLY A 54 -8.25 -8.55 16.04
N THR A 55 -7.01 -8.88 15.66
CA THR A 55 -6.31 -10.05 16.22
C THR A 55 -6.04 -9.91 17.72
N TRP A 56 -5.58 -8.75 18.19
CA TRP A 56 -5.35 -8.52 19.62
C TRP A 56 -6.63 -8.68 20.44
N LEU A 57 -7.76 -8.14 19.97
CA LEU A 57 -9.06 -8.31 20.64
C LEU A 57 -9.52 -9.78 20.64
N ALA A 58 -9.28 -10.52 19.56
CA ALA A 58 -9.61 -11.94 19.45
C ALA A 58 -8.78 -12.82 20.39
N PHE A 59 -7.48 -12.52 20.57
CA PHE A 59 -6.59 -13.29 21.44
C PHE A 59 -6.72 -12.92 22.92
N ARG A 60 -7.03 -11.67 23.25
CA ARG A 60 -7.25 -11.22 24.63
C ARG A 60 -8.46 -11.92 25.24
N ASP A 61 -9.52 -12.06 24.47
CA ASP A 61 -10.78 -12.66 24.89
C ASP A 61 -11.28 -13.57 23.76
N MET A 62 -11.00 -14.87 23.88
CA MET A 62 -11.36 -15.84 22.85
C MET A 62 -12.87 -15.94 22.62
N GLY A 63 -13.71 -15.48 23.57
CA GLY A 63 -15.15 -15.40 23.43
C GLY A 63 -15.63 -14.18 22.63
N ASN A 64 -14.74 -13.23 22.33
CA ASN A 64 -15.07 -12.00 21.63
C ASN A 64 -15.18 -12.22 20.11
N THR A 65 -16.40 -12.50 19.66
CA THR A 65 -16.72 -12.69 18.24
C THR A 65 -16.42 -11.45 17.38
N ALA A 66 -16.50 -10.23 17.94
CA ALA A 66 -16.19 -9.01 17.20
C ALA A 66 -14.70 -8.92 16.83
N GLY A 67 -13.80 -9.36 17.72
CA GLY A 67 -12.37 -9.44 17.43
C GLY A 67 -12.07 -10.39 16.27
N TRP A 68 -12.67 -11.58 16.30
CA TRP A 68 -12.55 -12.56 15.22
C TRP A 68 -13.09 -12.05 13.88
N VAL A 69 -14.26 -11.41 13.88
CA VAL A 69 -14.84 -10.82 12.66
C VAL A 69 -13.92 -9.75 12.08
N LEU A 70 -13.39 -8.85 12.90
CA LEU A 70 -12.44 -7.82 12.45
C LEU A 70 -11.15 -8.43 11.91
N ALA A 71 -10.62 -9.48 12.55
CA ALA A 71 -9.43 -10.18 12.08
C ALA A 71 -9.67 -10.87 10.71
N VAL A 72 -10.83 -11.49 10.50
CA VAL A 72 -11.18 -12.10 9.20
C VAL A 72 -11.36 -11.04 8.13
N ILE A 73 -12.10 -9.97 8.40
CA ILE A 73 -12.27 -8.85 7.44
C ILE A 73 -10.92 -8.25 7.07
N GLY A 74 -10.05 -8.03 8.05
CA GLY A 74 -8.69 -7.52 7.84
C GLY A 74 -7.84 -8.48 7.00
N GLY A 75 -7.89 -9.78 7.28
CA GLY A 75 -7.21 -10.81 6.48
C GLY A 75 -7.69 -10.86 5.04
N LEU A 76 -9.01 -10.80 4.81
CA LEU A 76 -9.60 -10.69 3.48
C LEU A 76 -9.16 -9.42 2.77
N TRP A 77 -9.05 -8.30 3.49
CA TRP A 77 -8.55 -7.05 2.93
C TRP A 77 -7.11 -7.19 2.43
N VAL A 78 -6.23 -7.86 3.17
CA VAL A 78 -4.86 -8.16 2.71
C VAL A 78 -4.89 -8.98 1.41
N LEU A 79 -5.81 -9.94 1.26
CA LEU A 79 -5.94 -10.70 0.01
C LEU A 79 -6.44 -9.84 -1.16
N VAL A 80 -7.44 -8.99 -0.92
CA VAL A 80 -7.97 -8.06 -1.93
C VAL A 80 -6.88 -7.09 -2.42
N ASP A 81 -5.91 -6.75 -1.57
CA ASP A 81 -4.81 -5.86 -1.95
C ASP A 81 -3.94 -6.42 -3.07
N VAL A 82 -3.86 -7.74 -3.27
CA VAL A 82 -3.16 -8.34 -4.42
C VAL A 82 -3.69 -7.77 -5.73
N PHE A 83 -5.01 -7.59 -5.83
CA PHE A 83 -5.66 -7.04 -7.02
C PHE A 83 -5.57 -5.51 -7.10
N LEU A 84 -5.46 -4.83 -5.95
CA LEU A 84 -5.38 -3.37 -5.88
C LEU A 84 -3.96 -2.84 -6.18
N ILE A 85 -2.90 -3.58 -5.82
CA ILE A 85 -1.50 -3.16 -5.98
C ILE A 85 -1.17 -2.68 -7.40
N PRO A 86 -1.51 -3.40 -8.49
CA PRO A 86 -1.24 -2.93 -9.85
C PRO A 86 -1.92 -1.60 -10.17
N GLY A 87 -3.16 -1.42 -9.69
CA GLY A 87 -3.91 -0.17 -9.87
C GLY A 87 -3.26 1.00 -9.12
N MET A 88 -2.83 0.76 -7.88
CA MET A 88 -2.17 1.78 -7.06
C MET A 88 -0.81 2.20 -7.62
N VAL A 89 -0.01 1.26 -8.13
CA VAL A 89 1.28 1.54 -8.77
C VAL A 89 1.08 2.40 -10.01
N ARG A 90 0.11 2.04 -10.87
CA ARG A 90 -0.22 2.83 -12.07
C ARG A 90 -0.67 4.24 -11.70
N ALA A 91 -1.60 4.37 -10.75
CA ALA A 91 -2.07 5.67 -10.29
C ALA A 91 -0.93 6.57 -9.76
N TYR A 92 0.00 6.01 -8.98
CA TYR A 92 1.15 6.76 -8.47
C TYR A 92 2.07 7.22 -9.61
N ASN A 93 2.40 6.33 -10.55
CA ASN A 93 3.31 6.64 -11.65
C ASN A 93 2.70 7.65 -12.64
N THR A 94 1.38 7.62 -12.88
CA THR A 94 0.70 8.64 -13.70
C THR A 94 0.78 10.02 -13.06
N VAL A 95 0.44 10.13 -11.77
CA VAL A 95 0.53 11.40 -11.02
C VAL A 95 1.97 11.92 -10.97
N LEU A 96 2.96 11.04 -10.86
CA LEU A 96 4.37 11.43 -10.90
C LEU A 96 4.76 12.01 -12.27
N ALA A 97 4.33 11.39 -13.37
CA ALA A 97 4.58 11.90 -14.71
C ALA A 97 3.97 13.30 -14.90
N GLU A 98 2.70 13.48 -14.54
CA GLU A 98 2.00 14.77 -14.63
C GLU A 98 2.71 15.89 -13.87
N ARG A 99 3.18 15.60 -12.65
CA ARG A 99 3.91 16.58 -11.82
C ARG A 99 5.25 17.01 -12.42
N LEU A 100 5.97 16.07 -13.02
CA LEU A 100 7.26 16.36 -13.64
C LEU A 100 7.09 17.19 -14.92
N THR A 101 6.04 16.95 -15.70
CA THR A 101 5.74 17.72 -16.92
C THR A 101 5.12 19.09 -16.64
N ALA A 102 4.51 19.28 -15.46
CA ALA A 102 3.87 20.55 -15.08
C ALA A 102 4.80 21.54 -14.38
N THR A 103 6.07 21.18 -14.14
CA THR A 103 7.06 22.06 -13.51
C THR A 103 7.88 22.74 -14.62
N PRO A 104 7.70 24.06 -14.88
CA PRO A 104 8.45 24.81 -15.89
C PRO A 104 9.87 25.20 -15.45
#